data_AF-A0A329KWS1-F1
#
_entry.id   AF-A0A329KWS1-F1
#
_cell.length_a   1.000
_cell.length_b   1.000
_cell.length_c   1.000
_cell.angle_alpha   90.00
_cell.angle_beta   90.00
_cell.angle_gamma   90.00
#
_symmetry.space_group_name_H-M   'P 1'
#
loop_
_entity.id
_entity.type
_entity.pdbx_description
1 polymer ?
#
loop_
_entity_poly.entity_id
_entity_poly.type
_entity_poly.pdbx_seq_one_letter_code
_entity_poly.pdbx_strand_id
1 'polypeptide(L)' 'MFMYKLEIKLSETNACLIVLADSDEAAFGYVEGHLVRHYIKKPEVLETVIVEKKRVEKGSGYVVETGEF' A
#
# COMPACT_ATOMS: atom_id res chain seq x y z
N MET A 1 -11.17 -6.76 9.76
CA MET A 1 -10.98 -6.25 8.40
C MET A 1 -11.04 -4.74 8.34
N PHE A 2 -9.98 -4.14 7.80
CA PHE A 2 -9.81 -2.73 7.52
C PHE A 2 -9.27 -2.59 6.09
N MET A 3 -9.57 -1.46 5.46
CA MET A 3 -8.89 -1.02 4.25
C MET A 3 -7.71 -0.16 4.69
N TYR A 4 -6.58 -0.30 4.01
CA TYR A 4 -5.35 0.44 4.27
C TYR A 4 -4.87 1.10 2.98
N LYS A 5 -4.44 2.37 3.07
CA LYS A 5 -3.63 3.05 2.05
C LYS A 5 -2.22 3.14 2.61
N LEU A 6 -1.27 2.44 1.97
CA LEU A 6 0.14 2.49 2.30
C LEU A 6 0.89 3.25 1.22
N GLU A 7 1.76 4.15 1.63
CA GLU A 7 2.74 4.77 0.76
C GLU A 7 4.08 4.06 0.94
N ILE A 8 4.71 3.75 -0.18
CA ILE A 8 5.94 2.98 -0.26
C ILE A 8 6.95 3.84 -1.02
N LYS A 9 7.99 4.26 -0.31
CA LYS A 9 9.11 4.96 -0.92
C LYS A 9 10.09 3.94 -1.48
N LEU A 10 10.27 3.93 -2.79
CA LEU A 10 11.23 3.08 -3.47
C LEU A 10 12.46 3.89 -3.88
N SER A 11 13.53 3.20 -4.26
CA SER A 11 14.77 3.84 -4.71
C SER A 11 14.60 4.73 -5.96
N GLU A 12 13.63 4.41 -6.83
CA GLU A 12 13.47 5.05 -8.15
C GLU A 12 12.15 5.83 -8.32
N THR A 13 11.11 5.52 -7.53
CA THR A 13 9.75 6.06 -7.66
C THR A 13 8.99 5.83 -6.35
N ASN A 14 7.79 6.37 -6.19
CA ASN A 14 6.91 6.02 -5.09
C ASN A 14 5.80 5.09 -5.57
N ALA A 15 5.26 4.28 -4.65
CA ALA A 15 4.11 3.44 -4.93
C ALA A 15 3.06 3.59 -3.82
N CYS A 16 1.80 3.48 -4.21
CA CYS A 16 0.68 3.38 -3.30
C CYS A 16 0.10 1.98 -3.36
N LEU A 17 -0.01 1.32 -2.20
CA LEU A 17 -0.68 0.04 -2.05
C LEU A 17 -1.97 0.23 -1.26
N ILE A 18 -3.10 -0.12 -1.86
CA ILE A 18 -4.38 -0.22 -1.17
C ILE A 18 -4.69 -1.69 -0.92
N VAL A 19 -4.86 -2.08 0.35
CA VAL A 19 -5.05 -3.49 0.73
C VAL A 19 -6.08 -3.66 1.84
N LEU A 20 -6.76 -4.80 1.84
CA LEU A 20 -7.61 -5.23 2.95
C LEU A 20 -6.80 -6.15 3.88
N ALA A 21 -6.81 -5.84 5.19
CA ALA A 21 -6.15 -6.67 6.18
C ALA A 21 -6.90 -6.65 7.52
N ASP A 22 -6.64 -7.65 8.36
CA ASP A 22 -7.25 -7.73 9.70
C ASP A 22 -6.48 -6.97 10.78
N SER A 23 -5.20 -6.67 10.53
CA SER A 23 -4.35 -5.86 11.41
C SER A 23 -3.31 -5.06 10.61
N ASP A 24 -2.63 -4.16 11.30
CA ASP A 24 -1.60 -3.29 10.70
C ASP A 24 -0.38 -4.13 10.29
N GLU A 25 0.01 -5.11 11.13
CA GLU A 25 1.07 -6.07 10.84
C GLU A 25 0.78 -6.89 9.59
N ALA A 26 -0.47 -7.33 9.42
CA ALA A 26 -0.88 -8.04 8.22
C ALA A 26 -0.81 -7.14 6.98
N ALA A 27 -1.25 -5.88 7.08
CA ALA A 27 -1.15 -4.91 5.98
C ALA A 27 0.30 -4.70 5.52
N PHE A 28 1.23 -4.50 6.47
CA PHE A 28 2.67 -4.42 6.16
C PHE A 28 3.21 -5.72 5.58
N GLY A 29 2.79 -6.87 6.12
CA GLY A 29 3.23 -8.19 5.65
C GLY A 29 2.89 -8.49 4.19
N TYR A 30 1.85 -7.85 3.64
CA TYR A 30 1.46 -8.01 2.24
C TYR A 30 2.28 -7.17 1.26
N VAL A 31 2.96 -6.12 1.71
CA VAL A 31 3.67 -5.13 0.86
C VAL A 31 4.64 -5.82 -0.09
N GLU A 32 5.55 -6.63 0.45
CA GLU A 32 6.58 -7.31 -0.32
C GLU A 32 5.99 -8.20 -1.42
N GLY A 33 4.96 -9.00 -1.08
CA GLY A 33 4.30 -9.88 -2.03
C GLY A 33 3.62 -9.12 -3.17
N HIS A 34 3.06 -7.94 -2.89
CA HIS A 34 2.46 -7.11 -3.93
C HIS A 34 3.51 -6.45 -4.83
N LEU A 35 4.61 -5.95 -4.25
CA LEU A 35 5.70 -5.34 -5.03
C LEU A 35 6.35 -6.35 -5.98
N VAL A 36 6.62 -7.58 -5.52
CA VAL A 36 7.19 -8.66 -6.36
C VAL A 36 6.26 -9.03 -7.53
N ARG A 37 4.94 -8.94 -7.34
CA ARG A 37 3.97 -9.22 -8.41
C ARG A 37 3.76 -8.05 -9.37
N HIS A 38 3.93 -6.82 -8.91
CA HIS A 38 3.72 -5.62 -9.71
C HIS A 38 4.92 -5.28 -10.59
N TYR A 39 6.14 -5.40 -10.05
CA TYR A 39 7.37 -5.04 -10.75
C TYR A 39 8.10 -6.28 -11.29
N ILE A 40 8.56 -6.21 -12.54
CA ILE A 40 9.39 -7.27 -13.15
C ILE A 40 10.72 -7.42 -12.38
N LYS A 41 11.35 -6.29 -12.04
CA LYS A 41 12.48 -6.21 -11.13
C LYS A 41 12.04 -5.36 -9.95
N LYS A 42 11.87 -6.00 -8.78
CA LYS A 42 11.46 -5.31 -7.56
C LYS A 42 12.49 -4.21 -7.20
N PRO A 43 12.08 -2.93 -7.11
CA PRO A 43 12.94 -1.87 -6.61
C PRO A 43 13.30 -2.08 -5.14
N GLU A 44 14.34 -1.39 -4.66
CA GLU A 44 14.66 -1.37 -3.23
C GLU A 44 13.60 -0.54 -2.49
N VAL A 45 13.08 -1.09 -1.38
CA VAL A 45 12.12 -0.41 -0.51
C VAL A 45 12.91 0.36 0.53
N LEU A 46 12.77 1.69 0.51
CA LEU A 46 13.42 2.58 1.48
C LEU A 46 12.55 2.77 2.71
N GLU A 47 11.24 2.92 2.52
CA GLU A 47 10.29 3.18 3.59
C GLU A 47 8.89 2.71 3.21
N THR A 48 8.09 2.34 4.22
CA THR A 48 6.65 2.07 4.04
C THR A 48 5.88 2.63 5.23
N VAL A 49 4.82 3.36 4.94
CA VAL A 49 3.99 4.01 5.96
C VAL A 49 2.52 3.79 5.66
N ILE A 50 1.71 3.52 6.70
CA ILE A 50 0.25 3.57 6.59
C ILE A 50 -0.15 5.04 6.68
N VAL A 51 -0.68 5.58 5.58
CA VAL A 51 -1.16 6.96 5.53
C VAL A 51 -2.65 7.06 5.86
N GLU A 52 -3.40 5.98 5.60
CA GLU A 52 -4.82 5.95 5.94
C GLU A 52 -5.29 4.53 6.29
N LYS A 53 -6.20 4.42 7.27
CA LYS A 53 -6.84 3.17 7.72
C LYS A 53 -8.33 3.41 7.94
N LYS A 54 -9.17 2.61 7.30
CA LYS A 54 -10.64 2.70 7.44
C LYS A 54 -11.22 1.34 7.79
N ARG A 55 -12.28 1.33 8.61
CA ARG A 55 -13.11 0.13 8.75
C ARG A 55 -13.76 -0.17 7.40
N VAL A 56 -13.83 -1.45 7.03
CA VAL A 56 -14.51 -1.85 5.78
C VAL A 56 -16.00 -1.88 6.01
N GLU A 57 -16.71 -1.10 5.20
CA GLU A 57 -18.17 -0.96 5.20
C GLU A 57 -18.65 -0.81 3.75
N LYS A 58 -19.96 -0.79 3.53
CA LYS A 58 -20.50 -0.50 2.19
C LYS A 58 -20.13 0.93 1.79
N GLY A 59 -19.44 1.07 0.66
CA GLY A 59 -18.99 2.37 0.14
C GLY A 59 -17.60 2.82 0.63
N SER A 60 -16.86 2.00 1.38
CA SER A 60 -15.47 2.30 1.71
C SER A 60 -14.60 2.42 0.45
N GLY A 61 -13.75 3.44 0.43
CA GLY A 61 -12.77 3.67 -0.63
C GLY A 61 -11.75 4.74 -0.25
N TYR A 62 -10.77 4.92 -1.12
CA TYR A 62 -9.74 5.97 -1.03
C TYR A 62 -9.73 6.84 -2.26
N VAL A 63 -9.41 8.11 -2.05
CA VAL A 63 -9.02 9.01 -3.14
C VAL A 63 -7.51 8.83 -3.37
N VAL A 64 -7.14 8.73 -4.64
CA VAL A 64 -5.75 8.57 -5.09
C VAL A 64 -5.49 9.59 -6.17
N GLU A 65 -4.52 10.47 -5.93
CA GLU A 65 -4.08 11.51 -6.84
C GLU A 65 -3.30 10.89 -8.00
N THR A 66 -3.63 11.23 -9.25
CA THR A 66 -3.00 10.60 -10.43
C THR A 66 -1.65 11.20 -10.82
N GLY A 67 -1.05 12.06 -9.99
CA GLY A 67 0.14 12.86 -10.34
C GLY A 67 1.35 12.75 -9.39
N GLU A 68 1.29 11.99 -8.30
CA GLU A 68 2.35 11.94 -7.26
C GLU A 68 2.98 10.54 -7.06
N PHE A 69 3.25 9.80 -8.14
CA PHE A 69 3.92 8.49 -8.08
C PHE A 69 5.20 8.44 -8.91
#